data_AF-X0SFJ1-F1
#
_entry.id   AF-X0SFJ1-F1
#
_cell.length_a   1.000
_cell.length_b   1.000
_cell.length_c   1.000
_cell.angle_alpha   90.00
_cell.angle_beta   90.00
_cell.angle_gamma   90.00
#
_symmetry.space_group_name_H-M   'P 1'
#
loop_
_entity.id
_entity.type
_entity.pdbx_description
1 polymer ?
#
loop_
_entity_poly.entity_id
_entity_poly.type
_entity_poly.pdbx_seq_one_letter_code
_entity_poly.pdbx_strand_id
1 'polypeptide(L)'
;MKISLSKTLEVFYIKGLREYINKESIPSLIDEIDDNDVREVIDVFKVIRNKITVFDFIALDLKNEALILGLDLESSFIRAEMNKSYARLYEIFKNHFNITSVNPMDLRSCIEKMEQEKTGNILKHKFSTDNGGYSHTSGSTSKNLDTRSDNFYISGEKNSTLDYYGTIKRYSLQRNEEPIISIEMSYREYAKSAFSKIEHAVITDVKTEKGFQFCVDKIFQHV
;
A
#
# COMPACT_ATOMS: atom_id res chain seq x y z
N MET A 1 8.57 -21.50 -1.13
CA MET A 1 7.47 -22.47 -1.32
C MET A 1 6.71 -22.07 -2.57
N LYS A 2 6.53 -22.97 -3.56
CA LYS A 2 5.71 -22.70 -4.77
C LYS A 2 4.26 -23.11 -4.50
N ILE A 3 3.32 -22.23 -4.83
CA ILE A 3 1.88 -22.51 -4.82
C ILE A 3 1.31 -22.07 -6.17
N SER A 4 0.57 -22.95 -6.84
CA SER A 4 -0.20 -22.60 -8.03
C SER A 4 -1.61 -22.20 -7.58
N LEU A 5 -1.88 -20.90 -7.53
CA LEU A 5 -3.17 -20.35 -7.06
C LEU A 5 -4.26 -20.48 -8.13
N SER A 6 -3.86 -20.50 -9.40
CA SER A 6 -4.75 -20.74 -10.53
C SER A 6 -3.98 -21.37 -11.70
N LYS A 7 -4.65 -21.62 -12.83
CA LYS A 7 -3.98 -22.06 -14.06
C LYS A 7 -3.02 -20.99 -14.63
N THR A 8 -3.21 -19.73 -14.25
CA THR A 8 -2.50 -18.60 -14.83
C THR A 8 -1.68 -17.81 -13.81
N LEU A 9 -1.78 -18.11 -12.51
CA LEU A 9 -1.04 -17.43 -11.46
C LEU A 9 -0.26 -18.41 -10.60
N GLU A 10 1.06 -18.33 -10.71
CA GLU A 10 2.00 -19.07 -9.87
C GLU A 10 2.64 -18.13 -8.86
N VAL A 11 2.67 -18.52 -7.59
CA VAL A 11 3.24 -17.72 -6.50
C VAL A 11 4.37 -18.48 -5.82
N PHE A 12 5.49 -17.79 -5.65
CA PHE A 12 6.71 -18.29 -5.02
C PHE A 12 6.98 -17.48 -3.76
N TYR A 13 6.65 -18.06 -2.60
CA TYR A 13 6.90 -17.44 -1.31
C TYR A 13 8.36 -17.61 -0.88
N ILE A 14 8.95 -16.51 -0.43
CA ILE A 14 10.31 -16.36 0.06
C ILE A 14 10.23 -15.96 1.52
N LYS A 15 10.53 -16.92 2.40
CA LYS A 15 10.61 -16.65 3.84
C LYS A 15 11.81 -15.76 4.12
N GLY A 16 11.58 -14.68 4.86
CA GLY A 16 12.60 -13.73 5.28
C GLY A 16 12.47 -13.34 6.75
N LEU A 17 13.42 -12.54 7.20
CA LEU A 17 13.34 -11.79 8.45
C LEU A 17 13.41 -10.30 8.09
N ARG A 18 12.50 -9.50 8.67
CA ARG A 18 12.53 -8.05 8.54
C ARG A 18 12.55 -7.42 9.93
N GLU A 19 13.30 -6.33 10.05
CA GLU A 19 13.52 -5.66 11.33
C GLU A 19 12.75 -4.33 11.39
N TYR A 20 12.18 -4.02 12.54
CA TYR A 20 11.66 -2.69 12.83
C TYR A 20 12.06 -2.26 14.23
N ILE A 21 12.10 -0.94 14.45
CA ILE A 21 12.56 -0.33 15.68
C ILE A 21 11.37 0.34 16.36
N ASN A 22 11.10 -0.04 17.60
CA ASN A 22 10.20 0.67 18.49
C ASN A 22 11.00 1.44 19.53
N LYS A 23 10.49 2.61 19.92
CA LYS A 23 10.99 3.36 21.07
C LYS A 23 9.92 3.33 22.15
N GLU A 24 10.29 2.89 23.34
CA GLU A 24 9.43 2.91 24.52
C GLU A 24 10.05 3.85 25.54
N SER A 25 9.29 4.82 26.04
CA SER A 25 9.77 5.70 27.13
C SER A 25 9.83 4.88 28.43
N ILE A 26 10.91 5.07 29.19
CA ILE A 26 11.11 4.47 30.51
C ILE A 26 11.33 5.60 31.53
N PRO A 27 10.24 6.16 32.08
CA PRO A 27 10.33 7.27 33.01
C PRO A 27 11.13 6.94 34.28
N SER A 28 11.10 5.68 34.72
CA SER A 28 11.72 5.24 35.98
C SER A 28 13.24 5.31 36.01
N LEU A 29 13.91 5.48 34.86
CA LEU A 29 15.37 5.64 34.78
C LEU A 29 15.82 7.11 34.89
N ILE A 30 14.88 8.05 34.85
CA ILE A 30 15.16 9.49 35.00
C ILE A 30 15.54 9.78 36.46
N ASP A 31 14.84 9.14 37.41
CA ASP A 31 15.04 9.32 38.85
C ASP A 31 16.35 8.71 39.40
N GLU A 32 17.07 7.92 38.59
CA GLU A 32 18.33 7.26 38.98
C GLU A 32 19.60 8.05 38.59
N ILE A 33 19.44 9.23 37.97
CA ILE A 33 20.56 10.03 37.45
C ILE A 33 20.87 11.17 38.43
N ASP A 34 22.12 11.23 38.89
CA ASP A 34 22.63 12.10 39.97
C ASP A 34 22.32 13.60 39.76
N ASP A 35 21.66 14.21 40.74
CA ASP A 35 21.21 15.61 40.78
C ASP A 35 22.35 16.66 40.79
N ASN A 36 23.61 16.23 40.83
CA ASN A 36 24.77 17.13 40.88
C ASN A 36 25.26 17.62 39.51
N ASP A 37 24.58 17.27 38.42
CA ASP A 37 24.92 17.64 37.05
C ASP A 37 24.14 18.89 36.59
N VAL A 38 24.76 19.83 35.86
CA VAL A 38 24.11 21.06 35.33
C VAL A 38 23.17 20.74 34.14
N ARG A 39 22.68 19.50 34.06
CA ARG A 39 22.00 18.92 32.90
C ARG A 39 20.70 18.28 33.37
N GLU A 40 19.59 18.66 32.75
CA GLU A 40 18.27 18.07 32.98
C GLU A 40 18.03 16.94 31.98
N VAL A 41 17.71 15.74 32.48
CA VAL A 41 17.32 14.61 31.63
C VAL A 41 15.81 14.69 31.37
N ILE A 42 15.45 15.01 30.13
CA ILE A 42 14.04 15.25 29.74
C ILE A 42 13.28 13.94 29.46
N ASP A 43 13.95 12.94 28.88
CA ASP A 43 13.32 11.64 28.58
C ASP A 43 14.38 10.54 28.37
N VAL A 44 14.03 9.31 28.74
CA VAL A 44 14.86 8.11 28.53
C VAL A 44 14.06 7.12 27.69
N PHE A 45 14.57 6.79 26.51
CA PHE A 45 13.93 5.82 25.61
C PHE A 45 14.72 4.52 25.55
N LYS A 46 14.03 3.40 25.72
CA LYS A 46 14.51 2.09 25.29
C LYS A 46 14.24 1.90 23.81
N VAL A 47 15.30 1.63 23.07
CA VAL A 47 15.23 1.32 21.63
C VAL A 47 15.17 -0.20 21.47
N ILE A 48 14.01 -0.71 21.08
CA ILE A 48 13.76 -2.14 20.88
C ILE A 48 13.83 -2.46 19.39
N ARG A 49 14.73 -3.37 19.03
CA ARG A 49 14.82 -3.92 17.68
C ARG A 49 14.05 -5.24 17.61
N ASN A 50 12.92 -5.21 16.93
CA ASN A 50 12.11 -6.40 16.70
C ASN A 50 12.51 -7.07 15.38
N LYS A 51 12.55 -8.40 15.37
CA LYS A 51 12.72 -9.19 14.14
C LYS A 51 11.48 -10.04 13.94
N ILE A 52 10.83 -9.90 12.80
CA ILE A 52 9.65 -10.70 12.48
C ILE A 52 9.88 -11.51 11.22
N THR A 53 9.28 -12.69 11.17
CA THR A 53 9.26 -13.50 9.95
C THR A 53 8.28 -12.88 8.97
N VAL A 54 8.71 -12.71 7.72
CA VAL A 54 7.90 -12.20 6.62
C VAL A 54 7.85 -13.22 5.49
N PHE A 55 6.76 -13.22 4.74
CA PHE A 55 6.57 -14.10 3.57
C PHE A 55 6.37 -13.27 2.31
N ASP A 56 7.44 -12.60 1.90
CA ASP A 56 7.50 -11.93 0.60
C ASP A 56 7.30 -12.94 -0.54
N PHE A 57 6.87 -12.49 -1.71
CA PHE A 57 6.61 -13.39 -2.82
C PHE A 57 6.96 -12.81 -4.19
N ILE A 58 7.19 -13.71 -5.13
CA ILE A 58 7.22 -13.41 -6.56
C ILE A 58 6.03 -14.15 -7.17
N ALA A 59 5.20 -13.48 -7.94
CA ALA A 59 4.13 -14.12 -8.69
C ALA A 59 4.30 -13.91 -10.20
N LEU A 60 4.06 -14.99 -10.94
CA LEU A 60 4.03 -15.01 -12.40
C LEU A 60 2.57 -15.09 -12.82
N ASP A 61 2.07 -14.00 -13.39
CA ASP A 61 0.73 -13.94 -13.94
C ASP A 61 0.78 -14.10 -15.47
N LEU A 62 0.52 -15.32 -15.92
CA LEU A 62 0.51 -15.70 -17.32
C LEU A 62 -0.68 -15.11 -18.08
N LYS A 63 -1.75 -14.71 -17.39
CA LYS A 63 -2.94 -14.14 -18.04
C LYS A 63 -2.70 -12.69 -18.43
N ASN A 64 -2.06 -11.93 -17.55
CA ASN A 64 -1.76 -10.51 -17.76
C ASN A 64 -0.31 -10.27 -18.21
N GLU A 65 0.44 -11.34 -18.49
CA GLU A 65 1.86 -11.31 -18.88
C GLU A 65 2.74 -10.48 -17.94
N ALA A 66 2.51 -10.63 -16.63
CA ALA A 66 3.09 -9.76 -15.62
C ALA A 66 3.90 -10.51 -14.56
N LEU A 67 4.97 -9.84 -14.12
CA LEU A 67 5.72 -10.19 -12.92
C LEU A 67 5.23 -9.32 -11.76
N ILE A 68 4.84 -9.95 -10.67
CA ILE A 68 4.40 -9.26 -9.46
C ILE A 68 5.39 -9.54 -8.34
N LEU A 69 5.92 -8.48 -7.75
CA LEU A 69 6.76 -8.55 -6.56
C LEU A 69 5.93 -8.14 -5.35
N GLY A 70 5.68 -9.09 -4.46
CA GLY A 70 4.84 -8.89 -3.28
C GLY A 70 5.68 -8.80 -2.02
N LEU A 71 5.42 -7.78 -1.22
CA LEU A 71 6.03 -7.62 0.10
C LEU A 71 4.98 -7.82 1.18
N ASP A 72 5.28 -8.70 2.11
CA ASP A 72 4.42 -8.96 3.25
C ASP A 72 4.51 -7.81 4.27
N LEU A 73 3.44 -7.56 5.02
CA LEU A 73 3.36 -6.58 6.12
C LEU A 73 3.84 -5.16 5.78
N GLU A 74 3.60 -4.66 4.56
CA GLU A 74 4.05 -3.31 4.11
C GLU A 74 3.73 -2.21 5.13
N SER A 75 2.50 -2.19 5.65
CA SER A 75 2.03 -1.19 6.61
C SER A 75 2.77 -1.19 7.96
N SER A 76 3.52 -2.25 8.27
CA SER A 76 4.25 -2.39 9.53
C SER A 76 5.67 -1.85 9.48
N PHE A 77 6.17 -1.44 8.30
CA PHE A 77 7.56 -1.02 8.13
C PHE A 77 7.68 0.34 7.46
N ILE A 78 8.78 1.02 7.74
CA ILE A 78 9.10 2.28 7.07
C ILE A 78 9.43 2.03 5.59
N ARG A 79 9.11 3.01 4.74
CA ARG A 79 9.35 2.94 3.28
C ARG A 79 10.79 2.58 2.90
N ALA A 80 11.78 3.07 3.66
CA ALA A 80 13.18 2.75 3.40
C ALA A 80 13.48 1.25 3.52
N GLU A 81 12.83 0.56 4.46
CA GLU A 81 12.98 -0.89 4.64
C GLU A 81 12.20 -1.67 3.58
N MET A 82 11.01 -1.18 3.18
CA MET A 82 10.25 -1.75 2.08
C MET A 82 11.00 -1.65 0.76
N ASN A 83 11.64 -0.51 0.46
CA ASN A 83 12.45 -0.33 -0.74
C ASN A 83 13.64 -1.30 -0.80
N LYS A 84 14.32 -1.56 0.33
CA LYS A 84 15.39 -2.57 0.41
C LYS A 84 14.85 -3.97 0.14
N SER A 85 13.69 -4.30 0.71
CA SER A 85 13.06 -5.61 0.52
C SER A 85 12.63 -5.83 -0.93
N TYR A 86 12.05 -4.81 -1.56
CA TYR A 86 11.74 -4.79 -2.99
C TYR A 86 12.99 -5.03 -3.84
N ALA A 87 14.05 -4.25 -3.59
CA ALA A 87 15.32 -4.40 -4.31
C ALA A 87 15.89 -5.82 -4.18
N ARG A 88 15.76 -6.45 -3.00
CA ARG A 88 16.17 -7.84 -2.79
C ARG A 88 15.38 -8.81 -3.65
N LEU A 89 14.05 -8.71 -3.69
CA LEU A 89 13.22 -9.55 -4.55
C LEU A 89 13.56 -9.35 -6.03
N TYR A 90 13.73 -8.09 -6.42
CA TYR A 90 14.09 -7.70 -7.77
C TYR A 90 15.43 -8.33 -8.19
N GLU A 91 16.45 -8.24 -7.35
CA GLU A 91 17.77 -8.85 -7.62
C GLU A 91 17.71 -10.38 -7.70
N ILE A 92 16.90 -11.04 -6.86
CA ILE A 92 16.70 -12.50 -6.96
C ILE A 92 16.16 -12.86 -8.35
N PHE A 93 15.13 -12.15 -8.81
CA PHE A 93 14.54 -12.38 -10.12
C PHE A 93 15.54 -12.07 -11.24
N LYS A 94 16.16 -10.88 -11.19
CA LYS A 94 17.12 -10.40 -12.19
C LYS A 94 18.27 -11.37 -12.42
N ASN A 95 18.89 -11.84 -11.33
CA ASN A 95 20.02 -12.77 -11.39
C ASN A 95 19.62 -14.16 -11.91
N HIS A 96 18.39 -14.60 -11.64
CA HIS A 96 17.91 -15.89 -12.13
C HIS A 96 17.62 -15.89 -13.63
N PHE A 97 17.09 -14.79 -14.16
CA PHE A 97 16.64 -14.68 -15.56
C PHE A 97 17.58 -13.88 -16.46
N ASN A 98 18.70 -13.38 -15.94
CA ASN A 98 19.66 -12.53 -16.66
C ASN A 98 19.00 -11.31 -17.35
N ILE A 99 18.06 -10.68 -16.65
CA ILE A 99 17.32 -9.51 -17.14
C ILE A 99 18.12 -8.25 -16.83
N THR A 100 18.20 -7.30 -17.77
CA THR A 100 18.95 -6.05 -17.59
C THR A 100 18.12 -4.97 -16.91
N SER A 101 16.83 -4.88 -17.23
CA SER A 101 15.89 -3.92 -16.63
C SER A 101 14.45 -4.43 -16.65
N VAL A 102 13.73 -4.22 -15.55
CA VAL A 102 12.26 -4.29 -15.50
C VAL A 102 11.75 -2.90 -15.15
N ASN A 103 10.82 -2.38 -15.94
CA ASN A 103 10.17 -1.11 -15.64
C ASN A 103 8.88 -1.39 -14.85
N PRO A 104 8.71 -0.81 -13.65
CA PRO A 104 7.45 -0.89 -12.94
C PRO A 104 6.32 -0.31 -13.78
N MET A 105 5.17 -0.95 -13.69
CA MET A 105 3.94 -0.47 -14.33
C MET A 105 3.42 0.76 -13.59
N ASP A 106 3.00 1.78 -14.33
CA ASP A 106 2.34 2.94 -13.73
C ASP A 106 0.86 2.65 -13.51
N LEU A 107 0.46 2.60 -12.24
CA LEU A 107 -0.91 2.33 -11.80
C LEU A 107 -1.72 3.61 -11.61
N ARG A 108 -1.19 4.79 -11.99
CA ARG A 108 -1.92 6.05 -11.83
C ARG A 108 -3.27 6.03 -12.56
N SER A 109 -3.31 5.49 -13.78
CA SER A 109 -4.56 5.35 -14.56
C SER A 109 -5.61 4.52 -13.83
N CYS A 110 -5.20 3.62 -12.94
CA CYS A 110 -6.11 2.79 -12.18
C CYS A 110 -6.97 3.59 -11.21
N ILE A 111 -6.46 4.71 -10.67
CA ILE A 111 -7.15 5.47 -9.63
C ILE A 111 -8.50 5.97 -10.14
N GLU A 112 -8.50 6.69 -11.26
CA GLU A 112 -9.72 7.25 -11.84
C GLU A 112 -10.69 6.15 -12.30
N LYS A 113 -10.17 5.08 -12.94
CA LYS A 113 -11.02 3.96 -13.36
C LYS A 113 -11.65 3.24 -12.16
N MET A 114 -10.91 3.07 -11.06
CA MET A 114 -11.45 2.50 -9.81
C MET A 114 -12.51 3.43 -9.19
N GLU A 115 -12.29 4.74 -9.21
CA GLU A 115 -13.26 5.73 -8.71
C GLU A 115 -14.57 5.69 -9.49
N GLN A 116 -14.51 5.60 -10.81
CA GLN A 116 -15.67 5.57 -11.71
C GLN A 116 -16.37 4.20 -11.75
N GLU A 117 -15.66 3.12 -11.44
CA GLU A 117 -16.22 1.77 -11.46
C GLU A 117 -17.34 1.61 -10.41
N LYS A 118 -18.52 1.17 -10.85
CA LYS A 118 -19.71 0.99 -10.00
C LYS A 118 -19.59 -0.16 -9.00
N THR A 119 -18.86 -1.21 -9.36
CA THR A 119 -18.68 -2.39 -8.50
C THR A 119 -17.77 -2.07 -7.33
N GLY A 120 -18.19 -2.43 -6.11
CA GLY A 120 -17.44 -2.16 -4.89
C GLY A 120 -17.62 -0.74 -4.36
N ASN A 121 -17.18 -0.53 -3.12
CA ASN A 121 -17.34 0.75 -2.41
C ASN A 121 -15.98 1.45 -2.30
N ILE A 122 -15.96 2.75 -2.57
CA ILE A 122 -14.80 3.59 -2.27
C ILE A 122 -14.79 3.82 -0.76
N LEU A 123 -13.75 3.33 -0.08
CA LEU A 123 -13.57 3.55 1.36
C LEU A 123 -12.90 4.90 1.64
N LYS A 124 -12.04 5.32 0.71
CA LYS A 124 -11.28 6.55 0.77
C LYS A 124 -10.85 6.96 -0.64
N HIS A 125 -10.88 8.24 -0.92
CA HIS A 125 -10.25 8.81 -2.09
C HIS A 125 -9.49 10.09 -1.72
N LYS A 126 -8.54 10.45 -2.57
CA LYS A 126 -7.69 11.63 -2.43
C LYS A 126 -7.64 12.32 -3.77
N PHE A 127 -7.98 13.61 -3.77
CA PHE A 127 -8.03 14.39 -5.00
C PHE A 127 -7.61 15.83 -4.76
N SER A 128 -7.23 16.50 -5.84
CA SER A 128 -7.05 17.94 -5.89
C SER A 128 -7.99 18.55 -6.93
N THR A 129 -8.44 19.77 -6.69
CA THR A 129 -9.21 20.54 -7.67
C THR A 129 -8.29 21.13 -8.73
N ASP A 130 -8.82 21.41 -9.92
CA ASP A 130 -8.13 21.78 -11.18
C ASP A 130 -7.00 22.83 -11.11
N ASN A 131 -6.88 23.60 -10.02
CA ASN A 131 -5.85 24.62 -9.85
C ASN A 131 -4.84 24.31 -8.73
N GLY A 132 -4.88 23.10 -8.15
CA GLY A 132 -4.06 22.75 -6.98
C GLY A 132 -4.40 23.56 -5.72
N GLY A 133 -5.45 24.37 -5.77
CA GLY A 133 -5.83 25.30 -4.70
C GLY A 133 -6.40 24.61 -3.46
N TYR A 134 -6.89 23.37 -3.63
CA TYR A 134 -7.41 22.55 -2.55
C TYR A 134 -7.07 21.07 -2.79
N SER A 135 -6.61 20.42 -1.72
CA SER A 135 -6.40 18.98 -1.67
C SER A 135 -7.30 18.41 -0.58
N HIS A 136 -8.03 17.37 -0.93
CA HIS A 136 -8.98 16.74 -0.02
C HIS A 136 -8.67 15.26 0.15
N THR A 137 -8.93 14.77 1.35
CA THR A 137 -8.91 13.34 1.67
C THR A 137 -10.19 13.03 2.43
N SER A 138 -11.13 12.43 1.75
CA SER A 138 -12.37 11.92 2.33
C SER A 138 -12.25 10.41 2.46
N GLY A 139 -12.69 9.90 3.61
CA GLY A 139 -12.76 8.48 3.88
C GLY A 139 -13.84 8.20 4.89
N SER A 140 -14.50 7.06 4.75
CA SER A 140 -15.54 6.66 5.69
C SER A 140 -14.91 6.13 6.98
N THR A 141 -15.37 6.65 8.13
CA THR A 141 -15.04 6.08 9.45
C THR A 141 -15.65 4.68 9.63
N SER A 142 -16.72 4.38 8.90
CA SER A 142 -17.31 3.05 8.81
C SER A 142 -16.80 2.34 7.56
N LYS A 143 -16.19 1.16 7.68
CA LYS A 143 -15.75 0.37 6.52
C LYS A 143 -16.88 0.04 5.52
N ASN A 144 -18.13 0.30 5.87
CA ASN A 144 -19.31 -0.11 5.11
C ASN A 144 -19.88 0.93 4.16
N LEU A 145 -19.55 2.21 4.30
CA LEU A 145 -20.15 3.26 3.48
C LEU A 145 -19.22 3.65 2.32
N ASP A 146 -19.83 3.86 1.16
CA ASP A 146 -19.15 4.39 -0.01
C ASP A 146 -18.95 5.91 0.12
N THR A 147 -17.70 6.36 0.09
CA THR A 147 -17.34 7.79 0.19
C THR A 147 -17.95 8.63 -0.94
N ARG A 148 -18.24 8.02 -2.11
CA ARG A 148 -18.93 8.71 -3.21
C ARG A 148 -20.38 9.07 -2.88
N SER A 149 -20.96 8.46 -1.85
CA SER A 149 -22.31 8.76 -1.37
C SER A 149 -22.33 9.85 -0.30
N ASP A 150 -21.17 10.39 0.11
CA ASP A 150 -21.10 11.46 1.09
C ASP A 150 -21.68 12.77 0.51
N ASN A 151 -22.48 13.47 1.31
CA ASN A 151 -23.05 14.76 0.95
C ASN A 151 -21.95 15.76 0.55
N PHE A 152 -20.78 15.74 1.20
CA PHE A 152 -19.67 16.62 0.84
C PHE A 152 -19.24 16.39 -0.62
N TYR A 153 -19.04 15.12 -1.00
CA TYR A 153 -18.64 14.75 -2.35
C TYR A 153 -19.74 15.02 -3.38
N ILE A 154 -21.00 14.69 -3.05
CA ILE A 154 -22.16 14.88 -3.93
C ILE A 154 -22.44 16.37 -4.20
N SER A 155 -22.36 17.22 -3.17
CA SER A 155 -22.81 18.62 -3.25
C SER A 155 -21.72 19.63 -3.58
N GLY A 156 -20.44 19.32 -3.28
CA GLY A 156 -19.33 20.26 -3.47
C GLY A 156 -18.49 20.03 -4.74
N GLU A 157 -18.27 18.78 -5.16
CA GLU A 157 -17.14 18.45 -6.04
C GLU A 157 -17.46 17.53 -7.22
N LYS A 158 -18.65 16.90 -7.25
CA LYS A 158 -19.04 15.97 -8.34
C LYS A 158 -19.06 16.62 -9.74
N ASN A 159 -19.21 17.94 -9.81
CA ASN A 159 -19.24 18.69 -11.08
C ASN A 159 -17.92 19.44 -11.37
N SER A 160 -16.92 19.33 -10.49
CA SER A 160 -15.56 19.84 -10.72
C SER A 160 -14.75 18.79 -11.48
N THR A 161 -13.70 19.20 -12.21
CA THR A 161 -12.70 18.22 -12.65
C THR A 161 -11.76 17.97 -11.47
N LEU A 162 -11.60 16.70 -11.11
CA LEU A 162 -10.86 16.27 -9.93
C LEU A 162 -9.70 15.40 -10.38
N ASP A 163 -8.48 15.78 -9.98
CA ASP A 163 -7.29 14.97 -10.21
C ASP A 163 -7.06 14.07 -9.00
N TYR A 164 -7.47 12.82 -9.15
CA TYR A 164 -7.32 11.81 -8.11
C TYR A 164 -5.87 11.31 -8.06
N TYR A 165 -5.31 11.33 -6.86
CA TYR A 165 -3.97 10.81 -6.58
C TYR A 165 -3.99 9.69 -5.53
N GLY A 166 -5.17 9.22 -5.14
CA GLY A 166 -5.29 7.96 -4.42
C GLY A 166 -6.72 7.48 -4.22
N THR A 167 -6.90 6.17 -4.30
CA THR A 167 -8.18 5.50 -4.08
C THR A 167 -7.96 4.21 -3.30
N ILE A 168 -8.81 4.00 -2.30
CA ILE A 168 -8.92 2.76 -1.53
C ILE A 168 -10.32 2.22 -1.77
N LYS A 169 -10.40 1.04 -2.38
CA LYS A 169 -11.66 0.44 -2.80
C LYS A 169 -11.82 -0.95 -2.24
N ARG A 170 -12.99 -1.21 -1.66
CA ARG A 170 -13.40 -2.52 -1.18
C ARG A 170 -14.33 -3.18 -2.17
N TYR A 171 -14.02 -4.41 -2.54
CA TYR A 171 -14.87 -5.25 -3.37
C TYR A 171 -15.64 -6.22 -2.50
N SER A 172 -16.76 -6.74 -3.02
CA SER A 172 -17.52 -7.80 -2.37
C SER A 172 -17.52 -9.02 -3.29
N LEU A 173 -16.91 -10.09 -2.82
CA LEU A 173 -16.84 -11.38 -3.50
C LEU A 173 -17.79 -12.39 -2.85
N GLN A 174 -17.91 -13.56 -3.48
CA GLN A 174 -18.67 -14.66 -2.90
C GLN A 174 -18.08 -15.10 -1.55
N ARG A 175 -18.91 -15.72 -0.69
CA ARG A 175 -18.51 -16.23 0.64
C ARG A 175 -18.04 -15.16 1.62
N ASN A 176 -18.58 -13.95 1.52
CA ASN A 176 -18.27 -12.82 2.42
C ASN A 176 -16.77 -12.49 2.47
N GLU A 177 -16.07 -12.65 1.34
CA GLU A 177 -14.72 -12.13 1.16
C GLU A 177 -14.82 -10.70 0.64
N GLU A 178 -14.17 -9.77 1.35
CA GLU A 178 -14.26 -8.33 1.06
C GLU A 178 -12.86 -7.74 0.86
N PRO A 179 -12.18 -8.07 -0.25
CA PRO A 179 -10.81 -7.63 -0.42
C PRO A 179 -10.76 -6.14 -0.71
N ILE A 180 -9.67 -5.51 -0.26
CA ILE A 180 -9.43 -4.08 -0.42
C ILE A 180 -8.20 -3.89 -1.31
N ILE A 181 -8.33 -3.00 -2.30
CA ILE A 181 -7.23 -2.56 -3.16
C ILE A 181 -7.01 -1.07 -2.91
N SER A 182 -5.79 -0.72 -2.54
CA SER A 182 -5.34 0.66 -2.34
C SER A 182 -4.28 1.00 -3.37
N ILE A 183 -4.50 2.08 -4.12
CA ILE A 183 -3.53 2.68 -5.04
C ILE A 183 -3.51 4.16 -4.72
N GLU A 184 -2.44 4.64 -4.09
CA GLU A 184 -2.37 6.01 -3.61
C GLU A 184 -0.94 6.54 -3.51
N MET A 185 -0.80 7.86 -3.65
CA MET A 185 0.41 8.59 -3.24
C MET A 185 0.10 9.57 -2.11
N SER A 186 1.15 10.11 -1.49
CA SER A 186 1.01 11.21 -0.54
C SER A 186 0.77 12.54 -1.26
N TYR A 187 0.10 13.49 -0.59
CA TYR A 187 -0.04 14.84 -1.14
C TYR A 187 1.32 15.50 -1.41
N ARG A 188 2.34 15.21 -0.59
CA ARG A 188 3.70 15.72 -0.81
C ARG A 188 4.30 15.21 -2.13
N GLU A 189 4.05 13.96 -2.50
CA GLU A 189 4.50 13.41 -3.79
C GLU A 189 3.70 14.00 -4.94
N TYR A 190 2.39 14.08 -4.79
CA TYR A 190 1.49 14.71 -5.76
C TYR A 190 1.88 16.17 -6.03
N ALA A 191 2.07 16.97 -4.99
CA ALA A 191 2.41 18.40 -5.10
C ALA A 191 3.78 18.66 -5.74
N LYS A 192 4.71 17.68 -5.70
CA LYS A 192 5.98 17.79 -6.45
C LYS A 192 5.77 17.59 -7.93
N SER A 193 4.91 16.64 -8.31
CA SER A 193 4.53 16.41 -9.69
C SER A 193 3.20 15.65 -9.73
N ALA A 194 2.19 16.32 -10.28
CA ALA A 194 0.90 15.72 -10.60
C ALA A 194 1.00 14.66 -11.71
N PHE A 195 2.19 14.35 -12.23
CA PHE A 195 2.43 13.25 -13.18
C PHE A 195 3.32 12.15 -12.59
N SER A 196 3.57 12.19 -11.27
CA SER A 196 4.32 11.13 -10.60
C SER A 196 3.62 9.79 -10.81
N LYS A 197 4.42 8.76 -11.11
CA LYS A 197 3.93 7.38 -11.24
C LYS A 197 3.54 6.80 -9.90
N ILE A 198 2.59 5.87 -9.91
CA ILE A 198 2.33 4.99 -8.76
C ILE A 198 2.67 3.57 -9.17
N GLU A 199 3.72 3.01 -8.58
CA GLU A 199 4.31 1.75 -9.04
C GLU A 199 3.90 0.53 -8.20
N HIS A 200 3.01 0.72 -7.23
CA HIS A 200 2.57 -0.34 -6.32
C HIS A 200 1.10 -0.19 -5.95
N ALA A 201 0.49 -1.32 -5.62
CA ALA A 201 -0.83 -1.41 -5.00
C ALA A 201 -0.69 -2.19 -3.69
N VAL A 202 -1.52 -1.83 -2.71
CA VAL A 202 -1.63 -2.57 -1.45
C VAL A 202 -2.94 -3.35 -1.48
N ILE A 203 -2.84 -4.67 -1.22
CA ILE A 203 -3.98 -5.58 -1.18
C ILE A 203 -4.15 -6.05 0.26
N THR A 204 -5.34 -5.86 0.84
CA THR A 204 -5.67 -6.28 2.21
C THR A 204 -7.01 -7.00 2.27
N ASP A 205 -7.29 -7.64 3.41
CA ASP A 205 -8.53 -8.39 3.69
C ASP A 205 -8.85 -9.53 2.69
N VAL A 206 -7.83 -10.02 1.96
CA VAL A 206 -7.89 -11.23 1.11
C VAL A 206 -7.71 -12.47 1.97
N LYS A 207 -8.60 -13.45 1.80
CA LYS A 207 -8.64 -14.70 2.56
C LYS A 207 -8.43 -15.93 1.71
N THR A 208 -8.66 -15.83 0.39
CA THR A 208 -8.58 -16.97 -0.51
C THR A 208 -7.69 -16.68 -1.72
N GLU A 209 -7.20 -17.76 -2.33
CA GLU A 209 -6.42 -17.72 -3.58
C GLU A 209 -7.22 -17.04 -4.72
N LYS A 210 -8.54 -17.29 -4.76
CA LYS A 210 -9.45 -16.67 -5.72
C LYS A 210 -9.61 -15.18 -5.47
N GLY A 211 -9.68 -14.76 -4.20
CA GLY A 211 -9.69 -13.35 -3.83
C GLY A 211 -8.41 -12.65 -4.26
N PHE A 212 -7.25 -13.28 -4.07
CA PHE A 212 -5.98 -12.73 -4.52
C PHE A 212 -5.91 -12.58 -6.05
N GLN A 213 -6.25 -13.65 -6.80
CA GLN A 213 -6.33 -13.58 -8.27
C GLN A 213 -7.30 -12.49 -8.74
N PHE A 214 -8.46 -12.37 -8.09
CA PHE A 214 -9.43 -11.33 -8.40
C PHE A 214 -8.82 -9.94 -8.24
N CYS A 215 -8.07 -9.67 -7.16
CA CYS A 215 -7.42 -8.39 -6.95
C CYS A 215 -6.39 -8.08 -8.03
N VAL A 216 -5.55 -9.07 -8.36
CA VAL A 216 -4.56 -8.95 -9.44
C VAL A 216 -5.25 -8.63 -10.77
N ASP A 217 -6.24 -9.43 -11.16
CA ASP A 217 -7.02 -9.21 -12.38
C ASP A 217 -7.68 -7.83 -12.40
N LYS A 218 -8.20 -7.38 -11.25
CA LYS A 218 -8.84 -6.07 -11.13
C LYS A 218 -7.86 -4.91 -11.31
N ILE A 219 -6.64 -5.03 -10.80
CA ILE A 219 -5.61 -4.01 -11.03
C ILE A 219 -5.30 -3.95 -12.54
N PHE A 220 -5.04 -5.08 -13.17
CA PHE A 220 -4.71 -5.12 -14.62
C PHE A 220 -5.87 -4.69 -15.54
N GLN A 221 -7.12 -4.91 -15.13
CA GLN A 221 -8.28 -4.34 -15.85
C GLN A 221 -8.29 -2.81 -15.87
N HIS A 222 -7.65 -2.18 -14.89
CA HIS A 222 -7.62 -0.73 -14.73
C HIS A 222 -6.30 -0.09 -15.16
N VAL A 223 -5.29 -0.87 -15.53
CA VAL A 223 -4.08 -0.36 -16.20
C VAL A 223 -4.48 0.23 -17.55
#